data_AF-A0A7S0A421-F1
#
_entry.id   AF-A0A7S0A421-F1
#
_cell.length_a   1.000
_cell.length_b   1.000
_cell.length_c   1.000
_cell.angle_alpha   90.00
_cell.angle_beta   90.00
_cell.angle_gamma   90.00
#
_symmetry.space_group_name_H-M   'P 1'
#
loop_
_entity.id
_entity.type
_entity.pdbx_description
1 polymer ?
#
loop_
_entity_poly.entity_id
_entity_poly.type
_entity_poly.pdbx_seq_one_letter_code
_entity_poly.pdbx_strand_id
1 'polypeptide(L)'
;RQTPSGADAGDAPPSGARGGSSELKIDWQDITFLERLVRRGLTVDEEWKATWQQYCQEKRFPADFSVPLPKDALMEFVEKHLYELRGKDWAHKVGSGPNGEEPVHEGPAP
;
A
#
# COMPACT_ATOMS: atom_id res chain seq x y z
N ARG A 1 57.27 6.12 -23.77
CA ARG A 1 56.09 6.64 -24.51
C ARG A 1 55.54 5.52 -25.38
N GLN A 2 54.21 5.42 -25.44
CA GLN A 2 53.36 4.62 -26.34
C GLN A 2 52.80 3.30 -25.76
N THR A 3 51.61 3.42 -25.17
CA THR A 3 50.54 2.42 -25.21
C THR A 3 49.72 2.61 -26.50
N PRO A 4 49.20 1.55 -27.12
CA PRO A 4 48.05 1.69 -28.02
C PRO A 4 46.83 0.89 -27.55
N SER A 5 45.68 1.55 -27.76
CA SER A 5 44.34 1.04 -28.08
C SER A 5 43.80 -0.24 -27.44
N GLY A 6 42.68 -0.04 -26.75
CA GLY A 6 41.70 -1.10 -26.50
C GLY A 6 40.53 -0.63 -25.65
N ALA A 7 39.98 0.55 -25.94
CA ALA A 7 38.65 0.92 -25.47
C ALA A 7 37.64 0.24 -26.40
N ASP A 8 36.83 -0.68 -25.88
CA ASP A 8 35.40 -0.83 -26.17
C ASP A 8 34.92 -2.21 -25.67
N ALA A 9 34.20 -2.20 -24.55
CA ALA A 9 33.18 -3.17 -24.19
C ALA A 9 32.50 -2.63 -22.93
N GLY A 10 31.63 -1.64 -23.15
CA GLY A 10 30.68 -1.20 -22.15
C GLY A 10 29.69 -2.33 -21.88
N ASP A 11 30.02 -3.22 -20.95
CA ASP A 11 29.03 -4.05 -20.27
C ASP A 11 28.38 -3.19 -19.19
N ALA A 12 27.60 -2.21 -19.64
CA ALA A 12 26.64 -1.54 -18.79
C ALA A 12 25.40 -2.45 -18.73
N PRO A 13 24.96 -2.90 -17.54
CA PRO A 13 23.68 -3.57 -17.45
C PRO A 13 22.61 -2.56 -17.89
N PRO A 14 21.59 -2.92 -18.69
CA PRO A 14 20.34 -2.19 -18.65
C PRO A 14 19.72 -2.42 -17.26
N SER A 15 20.20 -1.63 -16.31
CA SER A 15 19.50 -1.26 -15.08
C SER A 15 18.05 -0.95 -15.41
N GLY A 16 17.16 -1.51 -14.60
CA GLY A 16 15.77 -1.11 -14.57
C GLY A 16 14.91 -1.90 -15.54
N ALA A 17 14.58 -3.14 -15.15
CA ALA A 17 13.17 -3.50 -15.22
C ALA A 17 12.40 -2.36 -14.52
N ARG A 18 11.90 -1.41 -15.32
CA ARG A 18 10.86 -0.46 -14.93
C ARG A 18 9.63 -1.31 -14.62
N GLY A 19 9.65 -1.96 -13.47
CA GLY A 19 8.42 -2.35 -12.79
C GLY A 19 7.66 -1.05 -12.65
N GLY A 20 6.59 -0.91 -13.42
CA GLY A 20 5.78 0.30 -13.44
C GLY A 20 5.54 0.69 -12.00
N SER A 21 5.93 1.91 -11.63
CA SER A 21 5.48 2.54 -10.40
C SER A 21 3.96 2.52 -10.50
N SER A 22 3.36 1.48 -9.93
CA SER A 22 1.93 1.35 -9.84
C SER A 22 1.57 2.49 -8.93
N GLU A 23 1.13 3.61 -9.49
CA GLU A 23 0.78 4.75 -8.67
C GLU A 23 -0.39 4.29 -7.81
N LEU A 24 -0.18 4.26 -6.49
CA LEU A 24 -1.22 3.91 -5.54
C LEU A 24 -2.37 4.90 -5.74
N LYS A 25 -3.44 4.46 -6.41
CA LYS A 25 -4.61 5.29 -6.68
C LYS A 25 -5.49 5.29 -5.44
N ILE A 26 -5.38 6.35 -4.66
CA ILE A 26 -6.22 6.56 -3.47
C ILE A 26 -7.41 7.41 -3.87
N ASP A 27 -8.61 6.86 -3.68
CA ASP A 27 -9.83 7.65 -3.76
C ASP A 27 -10.11 8.29 -2.40
N TRP A 28 -9.86 9.61 -2.31
CA TRP A 28 -10.08 10.39 -1.09
C TRP A 28 -11.57 10.67 -0.85
N GLN A 29 -12.45 10.40 -1.80
CA GLN A 29 -13.90 10.54 -1.62
C GLN A 29 -14.52 9.27 -1.02
N ASP A 30 -13.93 8.11 -1.31
CA ASP A 30 -14.38 6.81 -0.85
C ASP A 30 -13.87 6.49 0.57
N ILE A 31 -14.73 6.72 1.56
CA ILE A 31 -14.46 6.39 2.97
C ILE A 31 -14.26 4.88 3.15
N THR A 32 -15.02 4.06 2.43
CA THR A 32 -14.91 2.60 2.51
C THR A 32 -13.56 2.13 1.99
N PHE A 33 -13.05 2.75 0.93
CA PHE A 33 -11.68 2.52 0.46
C PHE A 33 -10.64 2.89 1.50
N LEU A 34 -10.71 4.10 2.08
CA LEU A 34 -9.77 4.55 3.11
C LEU A 34 -9.79 3.63 4.33
N GLU A 35 -10.99 3.23 4.77
CA GLU A 35 -11.15 2.29 5.89
C GLU A 35 -10.51 0.94 5.58
N ARG A 36 -10.79 0.37 4.40
CA ARG A 36 -10.18 -0.90 3.96
C ARG A 36 -8.67 -0.82 3.86
N LEU A 37 -8.14 0.30 3.38
CA LEU A 37 -6.70 0.52 3.29
C LEU A 37 -6.06 0.49 4.67
N VAL A 38 -6.61 1.24 5.63
CA VAL A 38 -6.09 1.25 7.00
C VAL A 38 -6.23 -0.13 7.63
N ARG A 39 -7.41 -0.76 7.55
CA ARG A 39 -7.69 -2.10 8.11
C ARG A 39 -6.79 -3.18 7.51
N ARG A 40 -6.53 -3.13 6.20
CA ARG A 40 -5.58 -4.05 5.57
C ARG A 40 -4.20 -3.88 6.16
N GLY A 41 -3.71 -2.64 6.28
CA GLY A 41 -2.44 -2.35 6.94
C GLY A 41 -2.37 -2.92 8.35
N LEU A 42 -3.43 -2.80 9.16
CA LEU A 42 -3.45 -3.35 10.52
C LEU A 42 -3.26 -4.88 10.59
N THR A 43 -3.61 -5.60 9.52
CA THR A 43 -3.49 -7.06 9.45
C THR A 43 -2.16 -7.56 8.90
N VAL A 44 -1.49 -6.76 8.07
CA VAL A 44 -0.30 -7.20 7.33
C VAL A 44 0.98 -6.50 7.76
N ASP A 45 0.88 -5.41 8.53
CA ASP A 45 1.97 -4.50 8.83
C ASP A 45 1.88 -4.05 10.30
N GLU A 46 2.71 -4.65 11.15
CA GLU A 46 2.70 -4.39 12.60
C GLU A 46 3.15 -2.96 12.93
N GLU A 47 4.07 -2.39 12.13
CA GLU A 47 4.52 -1.01 12.28
C GLU A 47 3.38 -0.03 11.96
N TRP A 48 2.67 -0.25 10.86
CA TRP A 48 1.46 0.49 10.52
C TRP A 48 0.41 0.41 11.63
N LYS A 49 0.22 -0.78 12.20
CA LYS A 49 -0.70 -0.98 13.33
C LYS A 49 -0.29 -0.16 14.55
N ALA A 50 1.00 -0.16 14.91
CA ALA A 50 1.50 0.64 16.02
C ALA A 50 1.26 2.14 15.77
N THR A 51 1.55 2.63 14.56
CA THR A 51 1.36 4.03 14.19
C THR A 51 -0.12 4.43 14.18
N TRP A 52 -1.01 3.54 13.71
CA TRP A 52 -2.46 3.76 13.79
C TRP A 52 -2.96 3.82 15.23
N GLN A 53 -2.49 2.92 16.10
CA GLN A 53 -2.87 2.92 17.52
C GLN A 53 -2.41 4.21 18.21
N GLN A 54 -1.19 4.69 17.94
CA GLN A 54 -0.72 5.97 18.45
C GLN A 54 -1.58 7.13 17.97
N TYR A 55 -1.85 7.21 16.66
CA TYR A 55 -2.71 8.24 16.08
C TYR A 55 -4.11 8.25 16.70
N CYS A 56 -4.72 7.07 16.84
CA CYS A 56 -6.02 6.91 17.48
C CYS A 56 -5.99 7.35 18.94
N GLN A 57 -4.93 7.02 19.69
CA GLN A 57 -4.78 7.44 21.07
C GLN A 57 -4.65 8.96 21.20
N GLU A 58 -3.87 9.60 20.33
CA GLU A 58 -3.70 11.07 20.31
C GLU A 58 -5.01 11.79 19.97
N LYS A 59 -5.76 11.26 19.00
CA LYS A 59 -7.03 11.84 18.54
C LYS A 59 -8.25 11.40 19.36
N ARG A 60 -8.06 10.49 20.34
CA ARG A 60 -9.12 9.85 21.15
C ARG A 60 -10.16 9.09 20.32
N PHE A 61 -9.71 8.41 19.27
CA PHE A 61 -10.53 7.49 18.49
C PHE A 61 -10.29 6.04 18.91
N PRO A 62 -11.28 5.15 18.73
CA PRO A 62 -11.07 3.72 18.91
C PRO A 62 -10.32 3.15 17.70
N ALA A 63 -9.19 2.48 17.97
CA ALA A 63 -8.36 1.88 16.93
C ALA A 63 -9.01 0.64 16.28
N ASP A 64 -10.02 0.05 16.93
CA ASP A 64 -10.68 -1.19 16.53
C ASP A 64 -11.79 -1.03 15.48
N PHE A 65 -12.02 0.18 14.97
CA PHE A 65 -13.14 0.49 14.05
C PHE A 65 -14.52 0.07 14.60
N SER A 66 -14.65 -0.11 15.91
CA SER A 66 -15.92 -0.43 16.59
C SER A 66 -16.96 0.68 16.46
N VAL A 67 -16.52 1.90 16.14
CA VAL A 67 -17.37 3.03 15.77
C VAL A 67 -16.88 3.59 14.43
N PRO A 68 -17.76 4.17 13.62
CA PRO A 68 -17.37 4.84 12.39
C PRO A 68 -16.42 6.00 12.72
N LEU A 69 -15.21 5.97 12.15
CA LEU A 69 -14.26 7.07 12.26
C LEU A 69 -14.66 8.20 11.31
N PRO A 70 -14.41 9.46 11.69
CA PRO A 70 -14.62 10.58 10.79
C PRO A 70 -13.69 10.46 9.59
N LYS A 71 -14.24 10.75 8.40
CA LYS A 71 -13.49 10.73 7.14
C LYS A 71 -12.21 11.54 7.23
N ASP A 72 -12.28 12.74 7.81
CA ASP A 72 -11.13 13.63 7.98
C ASP A 72 -9.98 12.97 8.74
N ALA A 73 -10.27 12.14 9.75
CA ALA A 73 -9.22 11.43 10.49
C ALA A 73 -8.57 10.32 9.67
N LEU A 74 -9.38 9.56 8.90
CA LEU A 74 -8.85 8.55 7.98
C LEU A 74 -8.00 9.20 6.88
N MET A 75 -8.49 10.30 6.30
CA MET A 75 -7.75 11.07 5.29
C MET A 75 -6.44 11.61 5.85
N GLU A 76 -6.47 12.29 7.00
CA GLU A 76 -5.28 12.88 7.61
C GLU A 76 -4.23 11.81 7.93
N PHE A 77 -4.65 10.65 8.45
CA PHE A 77 -3.75 9.54 8.73
C PHE A 77 -3.14 8.96 7.45
N VAL A 78 -3.95 8.67 6.43
CA VAL A 78 -3.49 8.10 5.15
C VAL A 78 -2.62 9.10 4.39
N GLU A 79 -2.94 10.40 4.41
CA GLU A 79 -2.15 11.47 3.80
C GLU A 79 -0.76 11.58 4.45
N LYS A 80 -0.70 11.56 5.79
CA LYS A 80 0.55 11.64 6.53
C LYS A 80 1.51 10.48 6.22
N HIS A 81 0.97 9.29 5.95
CA HIS A 81 1.75 8.08 5.68
C HIS A 81 1.67 7.65 4.20
N LEU A 82 1.24 8.56 3.31
CA LEU A 82 1.03 8.26 1.89
C LEU A 82 2.32 7.80 1.21
N TYR A 83 3.44 8.43 1.59
CA TYR A 83 4.75 8.10 1.05
C TYR A 83 5.15 6.66 1.40
N GLU A 84 4.90 6.23 2.63
CA GLU A 84 5.15 4.86 3.08
C GLU A 84 4.22 3.88 2.38
N LEU A 85 2.93 4.21 2.26
CA LEU A 85 1.95 3.39 1.54
C LEU A 85 2.34 3.16 0.07
N ARG A 86 2.89 4.16 -0.62
CA ARG A 86 3.38 4.00 -1.99
C ARG A 86 4.52 2.99 -2.12
N GLY A 87 5.29 2.78 -1.05
CA GLY A 87 6.35 1.75 -1.00
C GLY A 87 5.85 0.37 -0.58
N LYS A 88 4.60 0.25 -0.11
CA LYS A 88 4.06 -0.99 0.45
C LYS A 88 3.23 -1.76 -0.58
N ASP A 89 3.72 -2.92 -1.03
CA ASP A 89 3.02 -3.79 -2.00
C ASP A 89 1.57 -4.11 -1.62
N TRP A 90 1.28 -4.25 -0.33
CA TRP A 90 -0.07 -4.54 0.15
C TRP A 90 -1.04 -3.38 -0.10
N ALA A 91 -0.58 -2.13 -0.09
CA ALA A 91 -1.41 -0.96 -0.34
C ALA A 91 -1.84 -0.95 -1.82
N HIS A 92 -0.93 -1.27 -2.73
CA HIS A 92 -1.22 -1.41 -4.16
C HIS A 92 -2.25 -2.50 -4.45
N LYS A 93 -2.19 -3.60 -3.69
CA LYS A 93 -3.18 -4.68 -3.76
C LYS A 93 -4.56 -4.24 -3.30
N VAL A 94 -4.66 -3.34 -2.32
CA VAL A 94 -5.95 -2.74 -1.92
C VAL A 94 -6.51 -1.85 -3.01
N GLY A 95 -5.66 -1.02 -3.63
CA GLY A 95 -6.05 -0.15 -4.76
C GLY A 95 -6.45 -0.91 -6.03
N SER A 96 -5.89 -2.10 -6.24
CA SER A 96 -6.06 -2.88 -7.47
C SER A 96 -7.09 -4.01 -7.36
N GLY A 97 -7.61 -4.30 -6.17
CA GLY A 97 -8.49 -5.44 -5.94
C GLY A 97 -9.98 -5.07 -5.97
N PRO A 98 -10.82 -5.70 -6.83
CA PRO A 98 -12.24 -5.80 -6.52
C PRO A 98 -12.36 -6.57 -5.21
N ASN A 99 -13.22 -6.05 -4.34
CA ASN A 99 -13.69 -6.64 -3.09
C ASN A 99 -13.57 -8.18 -3.08
N GLY A 100 -12.93 -8.75 -2.05
CA GLY A 100 -12.63 -10.18 -1.96
C GLY A 100 -13.83 -11.11 -2.14
N GLU A 101 -14.10 -11.50 -3.39
CA GLU A 101 -14.86 -12.69 -3.70
C GLU A 101 -13.91 -13.87 -3.50
N GLU A 102 -14.05 -14.52 -2.36
CA GLU A 102 -13.61 -15.90 -2.23
C GLU A 102 -14.22 -16.67 -3.41
N PRO A 103 -13.44 -17.49 -4.15
CA PRO A 103 -14.04 -18.41 -5.10
C PRO A 103 -14.94 -19.32 -4.28
N VAL A 104 -16.26 -19.12 -4.39
CA VAL A 104 -17.24 -20.06 -3.89
C VAL A 104 -16.81 -21.43 -4.42
N HIS A 105 -16.42 -22.30 -3.49
CA HIS A 105 -16.14 -23.69 -3.80
C HIS A 105 -17.40 -24.27 -4.43
N GLU A 106 -17.44 -24.32 -5.75
CA GLU A 106 -18.39 -25.12 -6.51
C GLU A 106 -18.00 -26.58 -6.26
N GLY A 107 -18.43 -27.10 -5.10
CA GLY A 107 -18.48 -28.53 -4.88
C GLY A 107 -19.41 -29.13 -5.94
N PRO A 108 -19.04 -30.27 -6.55
CA PRO A 108 -19.87 -30.87 -7.58
C PRO A 108 -21.21 -31.27 -6.96
N ALA A 109 -22.29 -30.73 -7.50
CA ALA A 109 -23.66 -31.12 -7.19
C ALA A 109 -23.89 -32.60 -7.61
N PRO A 110 -24.80 -33.33 -6.94
CA PRO A 110 -24.90 -34.79 -6.95
C PRO A 110 -25.30 -35.41 -8.29
#